data_AF-A0A9D5HM22-F1
#
_entry.id   AF-A0A9D5HM22-F1
#
_cell.length_a   1.000
_cell.length_b   1.000
_cell.length_c   1.000
_cell.angle_alpha   90.00
_cell.angle_beta   90.00
_cell.angle_gamma   90.00
#
_symmetry.space_group_name_H-M   'P 1'
#
loop_
_entity.id
_entity.type
_entity.pdbx_description
1 polymer ?
#
loop_
_entity_poly.entity_id
_entity_poly.type
_entity_poly.pdbx_seq_one_letter_code
_entity_poly.pdbx_strand_id
1 'polypeptide(L)'
;MPMVIYGLGSIQCSYAARFQLAYALLLREVAELKIDREITICCDDISSNPVEEKAIKAHGCKVVLMTDGRFRWTADDPTLFFLPFTRTEVLGDLLEVNWCPSRLERMIILGRSLELMAETLDEMVSTSDMGPKMTVKKLTYVMDRLRYVWGIREHTIELEIEDTSSVDKSQGYSPEEMFQNMYWHVFDFAGVEDMDILLPSTENCFKWVDCSTSYPYRMDEEDVKELPRLQHEMEVTIMDLRESEYYLKLRDDLNGDQLLRSEISRRIGSKEHVQMGGMTSLDLATKALQAKRAKVIGHALAGVPLWQLGNVGDNNALTDVVKLGLTLLDFQQKIFFL
;
A
#
# COMPACT_ATOMS: atom_id res chain seq x y z
N MET A 1 8.95 0.63 2.06
CA MET A 1 7.62 0.65 2.68
C MET A 1 6.97 -0.68 2.42
N PRO A 2 6.30 -1.29 3.39
CA PRO A 2 5.53 -2.50 3.17
C PRO A 2 4.43 -2.29 2.12
N MET A 3 4.20 -3.31 1.31
CA MET A 3 2.99 -3.44 0.49
C MET A 3 2.13 -4.56 1.04
N VAL A 4 0.85 -4.27 1.25
CA VAL A 4 -0.16 -5.22 1.72
C VAL A 4 -1.27 -5.33 0.68
N ILE A 5 -1.57 -6.55 0.22
CA ILE A 5 -2.60 -6.82 -0.78
C ILE A 5 -3.83 -7.44 -0.10
N TYR A 6 -5.01 -6.89 -0.37
CA TYR A 6 -6.30 -7.51 -0.03
C TYR A 6 -7.10 -7.85 -1.28
N GLY A 7 -7.93 -8.89 -1.20
CA GLY A 7 -8.90 -9.18 -2.25
C GLY A 7 -8.33 -9.73 -3.56
N LEU A 8 -7.08 -10.22 -3.56
CA LEU A 8 -6.43 -10.75 -4.76
C LEU A 8 -7.21 -11.90 -5.42
N GLY A 9 -7.87 -12.74 -4.62
CA GLY A 9 -8.53 -13.95 -5.09
C GLY A 9 -7.55 -15.08 -5.46
N SER A 10 -8.07 -16.15 -6.06
CA SER A 10 -7.31 -17.35 -6.43
C SER A 10 -6.54 -17.14 -7.73
N ILE A 11 -5.20 -17.20 -7.68
CA ILE A 11 -4.33 -17.08 -8.86
C ILE A 11 -4.36 -18.33 -9.74
N GLN A 12 -4.74 -19.50 -9.20
CA GLN A 12 -4.87 -20.72 -9.99
C GLN A 12 -6.07 -20.66 -10.93
N CYS A 13 -7.17 -20.05 -10.48
CA CYS A 13 -8.44 -20.07 -11.20
C CYS A 13 -8.77 -18.76 -11.91
N SER A 14 -8.14 -17.64 -11.53
CA SER A 14 -8.43 -16.32 -12.07
C SER A 14 -7.24 -15.71 -12.79
N TYR A 15 -7.42 -15.43 -14.08
CA TYR A 15 -6.45 -14.62 -14.84
C TYR A 15 -6.34 -13.22 -14.25
N ALA A 16 -7.45 -12.61 -13.81
CA ALA A 16 -7.42 -11.29 -13.17
C ALA A 16 -6.59 -11.28 -11.87
N ALA A 17 -6.69 -12.33 -11.04
CA ALA A 17 -5.88 -12.45 -9.84
C ALA A 17 -4.37 -12.56 -10.16
N ARG A 18 -4.02 -13.35 -11.19
CA ARG A 18 -2.63 -13.44 -11.68
C ARG A 18 -2.12 -12.10 -12.17
N PHE A 19 -2.95 -11.40 -12.93
CA PHE A 19 -2.63 -10.10 -13.50
C PHE A 19 -2.40 -9.05 -12.40
N GLN A 20 -3.26 -9.00 -11.39
CA GLN A 20 -3.12 -8.12 -10.23
C GLN A 20 -1.87 -8.45 -9.40
N LEU A 21 -1.55 -9.73 -9.21
CA LEU A 21 -0.32 -10.13 -8.54
C LEU A 21 0.92 -9.72 -9.36
N ALA A 22 0.91 -9.98 -10.66
CA ALA A 22 1.97 -9.54 -11.57
C ALA A 22 2.17 -8.03 -11.49
N TYR A 23 1.08 -7.27 -11.45
CA TYR A 23 1.10 -5.83 -11.31
C TYR A 23 1.73 -5.37 -9.99
N ALA A 24 1.35 -5.95 -8.86
CA ALA A 24 1.97 -5.66 -7.56
C ALA A 24 3.48 -5.98 -7.55
N LEU A 25 3.87 -7.10 -8.16
CA LEU A 25 5.27 -7.51 -8.29
C LEU A 25 6.08 -6.52 -9.13
N LEU A 26 5.47 -5.95 -10.18
CA LEU A 26 6.09 -4.94 -11.03
C LEU A 26 6.13 -3.56 -10.35
N LEU A 27 5.08 -3.16 -9.61
CA LEU A 27 5.10 -1.95 -8.78
C LEU A 27 6.26 -1.95 -7.79
N ARG A 28 6.60 -3.11 -7.22
CA ARG A 28 7.78 -3.26 -6.35
C ARG A 28 9.10 -2.89 -7.03
N GLU A 29 9.18 -2.98 -8.37
CA GLU A 29 10.35 -2.59 -9.15
C GLU A 29 10.44 -1.07 -9.40
N VAL A 30 9.36 -0.32 -9.12
CA VAL A 30 9.36 1.15 -9.23
C VAL A 30 10.13 1.76 -8.06
N ALA A 31 11.30 2.33 -8.36
CA ALA A 31 12.26 2.79 -7.36
C ALA A 31 11.70 3.89 -6.44
N GLU A 32 10.83 4.74 -6.98
CA GLU A 32 10.18 5.86 -6.31
C GLU A 32 9.30 5.39 -5.15
N LEU A 33 8.65 4.23 -5.33
CA LEU A 33 7.75 3.65 -4.31
C LEU A 33 8.52 3.02 -3.15
N LYS A 34 9.80 2.65 -3.35
CA LYS A 34 10.65 2.03 -2.33
C LYS A 34 9.94 0.87 -1.60
N ILE A 35 9.17 0.06 -2.32
CA ILE A 35 8.42 -1.06 -1.74
C ILE A 35 9.41 -2.11 -1.25
N ASP A 36 9.11 -2.70 -0.09
CA ASP A 36 9.95 -3.72 0.51
C ASP A 36 9.99 -4.98 -0.38
N ARG A 37 11.07 -5.76 -0.28
CA ARG A 37 11.25 -6.96 -1.11
C ARG A 37 10.11 -7.97 -0.92
N GLU A 38 9.68 -8.15 0.33
CA GLU A 38 8.58 -9.05 0.68
C GLU A 38 7.24 -8.31 0.62
N ILE A 39 6.33 -8.78 -0.23
CA ILE A 39 4.95 -8.27 -0.33
C ILE A 39 4.05 -9.16 0.53
N THR A 40 3.18 -8.57 1.34
CA THR A 40 2.22 -9.33 2.14
C THR A 40 0.90 -9.45 1.40
N ILE A 41 0.41 -10.68 1.24
CA ILE A 41 -0.90 -10.99 0.67
C ILE A 41 -1.78 -11.54 1.79
N CYS A 42 -2.87 -10.84 2.06
CA CYS A 42 -3.82 -11.21 3.08
C CYS A 42 -5.05 -11.85 2.44
N CYS A 43 -5.38 -13.06 2.88
CA CYS A 43 -6.49 -13.85 2.36
C CYS A 43 -7.47 -14.20 3.50
N ASP A 44 -8.77 -14.23 3.17
CA ASP A 44 -9.85 -14.66 4.06
C ASP A 44 -10.11 -16.17 4.01
N ASP A 45 -9.68 -16.84 2.94
CA ASP A 45 -9.91 -18.27 2.77
C ASP A 45 -8.89 -19.14 3.54
N ILE A 46 -9.40 -19.86 4.55
CA ILE A 46 -8.70 -20.88 5.35
C ILE A 46 -8.20 -22.04 4.46
N SER A 47 -8.68 -22.14 3.22
CA SER A 47 -8.19 -23.06 2.19
C SER A 47 -7.07 -22.47 1.34
N SER A 48 -6.09 -21.78 1.93
CA SER A 48 -4.88 -21.36 1.22
C SER A 48 -4.33 -22.57 0.46
N ASN A 49 -4.57 -22.61 -0.85
CA ASN A 49 -4.21 -23.72 -1.68
C ASN A 49 -2.69 -23.85 -1.58
N PRO A 50 -2.13 -24.96 -1.08
CA PRO A 50 -0.69 -25.08 -0.89
C PRO A 50 0.12 -24.84 -2.18
N VAL A 51 -0.49 -25.14 -3.34
CA VAL A 51 0.08 -24.84 -4.67
C VAL A 51 0.16 -23.33 -4.88
N GLU A 52 -0.92 -22.60 -4.62
CA GLU A 52 -0.94 -21.14 -4.72
C GLU A 52 0.00 -20.48 -3.71
N GLU A 53 -0.06 -20.89 -2.44
CA GLU A 53 0.80 -20.34 -1.40
C GLU A 53 2.28 -20.51 -1.76
N LYS A 54 2.64 -21.69 -2.30
CA LYS A 54 4.00 -21.98 -2.73
C LYS A 54 4.39 -21.19 -3.99
N ALA A 55 3.48 -21.03 -4.95
CA ALA A 55 3.71 -20.19 -6.13
C ALA A 55 3.90 -18.72 -5.73
N ILE A 56 3.04 -18.18 -4.87
CA ILE A 56 3.14 -16.82 -4.30
C ILE A 56 4.47 -16.62 -3.58
N LYS A 57 4.86 -17.55 -2.71
CA LYS A 57 6.14 -17.49 -1.98
C LYS A 57 7.35 -17.52 -2.91
N ALA A 58 7.26 -18.23 -4.04
CA ALA A 58 8.35 -18.27 -5.04
C ALA A 58 8.64 -16.88 -5.64
N HIS A 59 7.65 -15.97 -5.67
CA HIS A 59 7.82 -14.59 -6.15
C HIS A 59 8.21 -13.59 -5.03
N GLY A 60 8.56 -14.08 -3.85
CA GLY A 60 8.98 -13.27 -2.71
C GLY A 60 7.82 -12.61 -1.99
N CYS A 61 6.65 -13.24 -1.99
CA CYS A 61 5.49 -12.78 -1.24
C CYS A 61 5.25 -13.65 0.00
N LYS A 62 4.65 -13.06 1.02
CA LYS A 62 4.19 -13.74 2.22
C LYS A 62 2.67 -13.83 2.19
N VAL A 63 2.13 -15.01 2.49
CA VAL A 63 0.69 -15.20 2.67
C VAL A 63 0.35 -15.11 4.15
N VAL A 64 -0.63 -14.28 4.50
CA VAL A 64 -1.17 -14.14 5.85
C VAL A 64 -2.64 -14.47 5.83
N LEU A 65 -3.03 -15.49 6.60
CA LEU A 65 -4.41 -15.89 6.76
C LEU A 65 -5.11 -15.01 7.80
N MET A 66 -6.22 -14.39 7.42
CA MET A 66 -7.03 -13.57 8.31
C MET A 66 -8.08 -14.45 9.02
N THR A 67 -7.73 -14.97 10.19
CA THR A 67 -8.51 -16.01 10.88
C THR A 67 -9.86 -15.56 11.43
N ASP A 68 -10.06 -14.25 11.62
CA ASP A 68 -11.31 -13.65 12.12
C ASP A 68 -12.18 -13.05 11.00
N GLY A 69 -11.79 -13.25 9.73
CA GLY A 69 -12.49 -12.72 8.56
C GLY A 69 -12.44 -11.20 8.43
N ARG A 70 -11.60 -10.50 9.21
CA ARG A 70 -11.45 -9.04 9.13
C ARG A 70 -10.06 -8.63 8.65
N PHE A 71 -10.01 -7.66 7.76
CA PHE A 71 -8.77 -7.19 7.14
C PHE A 71 -8.22 -5.96 7.86
N ARG A 72 -7.60 -6.18 9.03
CA ARG A 72 -7.24 -5.12 9.99
C ARG A 72 -5.74 -4.93 10.17
N TRP A 73 -5.03 -4.60 9.10
CA TRP A 73 -3.61 -4.25 9.20
C TRP A 73 -3.42 -2.82 9.69
N THR A 74 -2.55 -2.62 10.66
CA THR A 74 -2.22 -1.28 11.17
C THR A 74 -1.09 -0.64 10.37
N ALA A 75 -1.32 0.59 9.91
CA ALA A 75 -0.34 1.42 9.22
C ALA A 75 0.53 2.19 10.23
N ASP A 76 1.26 1.45 11.07
CA ASP A 76 2.17 2.07 12.04
C ASP A 76 3.40 2.67 11.34
N ASP A 77 3.79 2.12 10.18
CA ASP A 77 4.78 2.67 9.24
C ASP A 77 4.09 3.11 7.93
N PRO A 78 4.73 3.97 7.10
CA PRO A 78 4.25 4.27 5.75
C PRO A 78 4.00 2.97 4.99
N THR A 79 2.77 2.75 4.52
CA THR A 79 2.32 1.46 3.99
C THR A 79 1.48 1.67 2.73
N LEU A 80 1.79 0.90 1.68
CA LEU A 80 0.96 0.82 0.47
C LEU A 80 -0.03 -0.33 0.59
N PHE A 81 -1.32 0.00 0.57
CA PHE A 81 -2.40 -0.97 0.48
C PHE A 81 -2.85 -1.11 -0.96
N PHE A 82 -2.65 -2.28 -1.56
CA PHE A 82 -3.18 -2.59 -2.87
C PHE A 82 -4.48 -3.38 -2.72
N LEU A 83 -5.58 -2.79 -3.19
CA LEU A 83 -6.94 -3.26 -2.99
C LEU A 83 -7.62 -3.57 -4.34
N PRO A 84 -7.09 -4.51 -5.14
CA PRO A 84 -7.71 -4.88 -6.40
C PRO A 84 -9.13 -5.43 -6.16
N PHE A 85 -10.14 -4.80 -6.75
CA PHE A 85 -11.57 -5.20 -6.63
C PHE A 85 -12.02 -5.56 -5.21
N THR A 86 -11.54 -4.80 -4.23
CA THR A 86 -11.84 -5.07 -2.83
C THR A 86 -13.28 -4.67 -2.50
N ARG A 87 -13.97 -5.53 -1.74
CA ARG A 87 -15.33 -5.26 -1.25
C ARG A 87 -15.29 -4.13 -0.24
N THR A 88 -16.33 -3.30 -0.19
CA THR A 88 -16.33 -2.11 0.66
C THR A 88 -16.20 -2.43 2.15
N GLU A 89 -16.67 -3.61 2.57
CA GLU A 89 -16.53 -4.05 3.96
C GLU A 89 -15.07 -4.23 4.39
N VAL A 90 -14.22 -4.72 3.47
CA VAL A 90 -12.79 -4.94 3.69
C VAL A 90 -12.06 -3.61 3.83
N LEU A 91 -12.40 -2.64 2.96
CA LEU A 91 -11.87 -1.29 3.09
C LEU A 91 -12.33 -0.62 4.39
N GLY A 92 -13.60 -0.75 4.77
CA GLY A 92 -14.10 -0.17 6.01
C GLY A 92 -13.48 -0.80 7.27
N ASP A 93 -13.15 -2.10 7.26
CA ASP A 93 -12.37 -2.73 8.33
C ASP A 93 -10.95 -2.15 8.43
N LEU A 94 -10.30 -1.96 7.28
CA LEU A 94 -8.96 -1.36 7.21
C LEU A 94 -8.97 0.09 7.69
N LEU A 95 -9.97 0.88 7.29
CA LEU A 95 -10.11 2.27 7.73
C LEU A 95 -10.41 2.35 9.23
N GLU A 96 -11.29 1.51 9.77
CA GLU A 96 -11.62 1.49 11.20
C GLU A 96 -10.38 1.26 12.09
N VAL A 97 -9.56 0.26 11.77
CA VAL A 97 -8.38 -0.04 12.61
C VAL A 97 -7.33 1.07 12.56
N ASN A 98 -7.35 1.85 11.49
CA ASN A 98 -6.43 2.96 11.25
C ASN A 98 -7.06 4.32 11.54
N TRP A 99 -8.28 4.41 12.10
CA TRP A 99 -9.08 5.65 12.21
C TRP A 99 -8.49 6.70 13.18
N CYS A 100 -7.34 7.25 12.81
CA CYS A 100 -6.69 8.38 13.44
C CYS A 100 -5.79 9.07 12.40
N PRO A 101 -5.58 10.41 12.49
CA PRO A 101 -4.82 11.14 11.48
C PRO A 101 -3.41 10.56 11.29
N SER A 102 -2.72 10.25 12.39
CA SER A 102 -1.34 9.76 12.37
C SER A 102 -1.14 8.43 11.64
N ARG A 103 -2.18 7.58 11.53
CA ARG A 103 -2.12 6.30 10.81
C ARG A 103 -2.63 6.45 9.39
N LEU A 104 -3.78 7.11 9.20
CA LEU A 104 -4.33 7.33 7.85
C LEU A 104 -3.36 8.12 6.97
N GLU A 105 -2.68 9.13 7.50
CA GLU A 105 -1.66 9.86 6.74
C GLU A 105 -0.43 9.01 6.37
N ARG A 106 -0.22 7.83 6.98
CA ARG A 106 0.83 6.88 6.59
C ARG A 106 0.38 5.91 5.50
N MET A 107 -0.92 5.90 5.20
CA MET A 107 -1.48 5.01 4.18
C MET A 107 -1.38 5.65 2.81
N ILE A 108 -1.03 4.84 1.83
CA ILE A 108 -1.34 5.07 0.42
C ILE A 108 -2.23 3.89 0.02
N ILE A 109 -3.39 4.15 -0.57
CA ILE A 109 -4.24 3.08 -1.09
C ILE A 109 -4.19 3.13 -2.61
N LEU A 110 -4.06 1.96 -3.23
CA LEU A 110 -4.22 1.78 -4.65
C LEU A 110 -5.44 0.88 -4.85
N GLY A 111 -6.55 1.44 -5.34
CA GLY A 111 -7.82 0.73 -5.39
C GLY A 111 -8.93 1.54 -6.03
N ARG A 112 -10.17 1.08 -5.92
CA ARG A 112 -11.33 1.76 -6.51
C ARG A 112 -11.57 3.14 -5.89
N SER A 113 -12.15 4.06 -6.67
CA SER A 113 -12.61 5.37 -6.17
C SER A 113 -13.49 5.22 -4.92
N LEU A 114 -13.06 5.86 -3.83
CA LEU A 114 -13.81 6.07 -2.61
C LEU A 114 -15.05 6.93 -2.85
N GLU A 115 -14.97 7.91 -3.75
CA GLU A 115 -16.12 8.76 -4.10
C GLU A 115 -17.24 7.91 -4.70
N LEU A 116 -16.94 7.11 -5.72
CA LEU A 116 -17.92 6.18 -6.32
C LEU A 116 -18.48 5.16 -5.29
N MET A 117 -17.65 4.75 -4.33
CA MET A 117 -18.10 3.88 -3.24
C MET A 117 -18.99 4.62 -2.23
N ALA A 118 -18.76 5.90 -1.99
CA ALA A 118 -19.58 6.73 -1.11
C ALA A 118 -20.94 7.05 -1.75
N GLU A 119 -20.99 7.32 -3.05
CA GLU A 119 -22.25 7.49 -3.81
C GLU A 119 -23.16 6.25 -3.68
N THR A 120 -22.55 5.06 -3.68
CA THR A 120 -23.29 3.80 -3.46
C THR A 120 -24.01 3.78 -2.10
N LEU A 121 -23.43 4.38 -1.05
CA LEU A 121 -24.11 4.51 0.25
C LEU A 121 -25.31 5.45 0.15
N ASP A 122 -25.15 6.60 -0.52
CA ASP A 122 -26.22 7.58 -0.68
C ASP A 122 -27.40 6.99 -1.48
N GLU A 123 -27.13 6.19 -2.51
CA GLU A 123 -28.15 5.45 -3.25
C GLU A 123 -28.87 4.41 -2.38
N MET A 124 -28.12 3.64 -1.58
CA MET A 124 -28.69 2.62 -0.67
C MET A 124 -29.58 3.25 0.41
N VAL A 125 -29.19 4.41 0.95
CA VAL A 125 -29.99 5.17 1.92
C VAL A 125 -31.24 5.75 1.26
N SER A 126 -31.13 6.25 0.03
CA SER A 126 -32.21 6.95 -0.66
C SER A 126 -33.28 6.02 -1.22
N THR A 127 -32.90 4.84 -1.71
CA THR A 127 -33.82 4.00 -2.51
C THR A 127 -34.76 3.13 -1.68
N SER A 128 -34.46 2.87 -0.40
CA SER A 128 -35.18 1.84 0.42
C SER A 128 -35.28 0.46 -0.24
N ASP A 129 -34.70 0.27 -1.43
CA ASP A 129 -34.90 -0.87 -2.31
C ASP A 129 -33.82 -1.90 -2.02
N MET A 130 -34.05 -2.57 -0.90
CA MET A 130 -33.21 -3.66 -0.42
C MET A 130 -33.48 -4.87 -1.29
N GLY A 131 -32.70 -5.04 -2.36
CA GLY A 131 -32.81 -6.19 -3.24
C GLY A 131 -32.93 -7.52 -2.47
N PRO A 132 -33.68 -8.51 -2.98
CA PRO A 132 -34.26 -9.62 -2.21
C PRO A 132 -33.29 -10.69 -1.66
N LYS A 133 -31.99 -10.39 -1.48
CA LYS A 133 -30.94 -11.39 -1.16
C LYS A 133 -30.07 -11.08 0.06
N MET A 134 -30.16 -9.90 0.68
CA MET A 134 -29.27 -9.54 1.79
C MET A 134 -29.99 -9.65 3.14
N THR A 135 -29.40 -10.37 4.10
CA THR A 135 -29.93 -10.38 5.47
C THR A 135 -29.74 -9.00 6.11
N VAL A 136 -30.67 -8.60 6.99
CA VAL A 136 -30.57 -7.33 7.74
C VAL A 136 -29.21 -7.21 8.43
N LYS A 137 -28.68 -8.31 8.98
CA LYS A 137 -27.35 -8.34 9.61
C LYS A 137 -26.24 -7.95 8.63
N LYS A 138 -26.17 -8.59 7.46
CA LYS A 138 -25.14 -8.32 6.45
C LYS A 138 -25.22 -6.87 5.96
N LEU A 139 -26.44 -6.37 5.75
CA LEU A 139 -26.67 -4.98 5.38
C LEU A 139 -26.18 -3.99 6.44
N THR A 140 -26.54 -4.18 7.72
CA THR A 140 -26.09 -3.30 8.81
C THR A 140 -24.57 -3.23 8.88
N TYR A 141 -23.89 -4.36 8.67
CA TYR A 141 -22.43 -4.37 8.61
C TYR A 141 -21.87 -3.59 7.44
N VAL A 142 -22.39 -3.82 6.23
CA VAL A 142 -21.95 -3.08 5.03
C VAL A 142 -22.12 -1.58 5.25
N MET A 143 -23.26 -1.15 5.80
CA MET A 143 -23.53 0.27 6.13
C MET A 143 -22.56 0.81 7.19
N ASP A 144 -22.32 0.04 8.26
CA ASP A 144 -21.38 0.42 9.32
C ASP A 144 -19.92 0.47 8.82
N ARG A 145 -19.58 -0.23 7.73
CA ARG A 145 -18.26 -0.13 7.08
C ARG A 145 -18.18 1.04 6.10
N LEU A 146 -19.24 1.25 5.33
CA LEU A 146 -19.36 2.36 4.38
C LEU A 146 -19.26 3.72 5.06
N ARG A 147 -19.67 3.86 6.33
CA ARG A 147 -19.55 5.12 7.09
C ARG A 147 -18.10 5.64 7.16
N TYR A 148 -17.11 4.75 7.20
CA TYR A 148 -15.70 5.13 7.22
C TYR A 148 -15.24 5.64 5.85
N VAL A 149 -15.71 5.01 4.77
CA VAL A 149 -15.45 5.47 3.40
C VAL A 149 -16.10 6.83 3.16
N TRP A 150 -17.34 7.01 3.61
CA TRP A 150 -18.04 8.30 3.56
C TRP A 150 -17.27 9.36 4.35
N GLY A 151 -16.87 9.07 5.59
CA GLY A 151 -16.22 10.04 6.47
C GLY A 151 -14.84 10.50 6.00
N ILE A 152 -14.14 9.67 5.23
CA ILE A 152 -12.77 9.97 4.78
C ILE A 152 -12.71 10.69 3.43
N ARG A 153 -13.80 10.72 2.65
CA ARG A 153 -13.77 11.19 1.25
C ARG A 153 -13.26 12.63 1.11
N GLU A 154 -13.71 13.55 1.97
CA GLU A 154 -13.34 14.98 1.91
C GLU A 154 -11.87 15.22 2.33
N HIS A 155 -11.26 14.20 2.93
CA HIS A 155 -9.87 14.16 3.37
C HIS A 155 -9.03 13.24 2.48
N THR A 156 -9.56 12.82 1.32
CA THR A 156 -8.88 11.95 0.37
C THR A 156 -8.61 12.71 -0.92
N ILE A 157 -7.35 12.69 -1.35
CA ILE A 157 -6.95 13.07 -2.70
C ILE A 157 -6.95 11.80 -3.54
N GLU A 158 -7.84 11.73 -4.53
CA GLU A 158 -7.88 10.64 -5.51
C GLU A 158 -7.16 11.07 -6.79
N LEU A 159 -6.14 10.31 -7.19
CA LEU A 159 -5.44 10.51 -8.46
C LEU A 159 -5.74 9.33 -9.37
N GLU A 160 -6.49 9.61 -10.43
CA GLU A 160 -6.88 8.61 -11.43
C GLU A 160 -5.64 8.07 -12.16
N ILE A 161 -5.65 6.76 -12.43
CA ILE A 161 -4.71 6.17 -13.38
C ILE A 161 -5.30 6.35 -14.76
N GLU A 162 -4.72 7.22 -15.58
CA GLU A 162 -5.30 7.58 -16.88
C GLU A 162 -5.55 6.34 -17.76
N ASP A 163 -6.82 6.08 -18.08
CA ASP A 163 -7.25 4.98 -18.95
C ASP A 163 -6.63 5.12 -20.36
N THR A 164 -6.03 4.03 -20.86
CA THR A 164 -5.45 3.93 -22.22
C THR A 164 -6.52 3.61 -23.27
N SER A 165 -7.72 4.17 -23.14
CA SER A 165 -8.86 3.82 -23.99
C SER A 165 -8.76 4.43 -25.40
N SER A 166 -7.99 3.76 -26.27
CA SER A 166 -8.26 3.71 -27.71
C SER A 166 -8.41 2.28 -28.26
N VAL A 167 -8.38 1.25 -27.40
CA VAL A 167 -8.43 -0.15 -27.83
C VAL A 167 -9.87 -0.64 -27.96
N ASP A 168 -10.14 -1.30 -29.09
CA ASP A 168 -11.41 -1.90 -29.45
C ASP A 168 -11.84 -2.95 -28.41
N LYS A 169 -12.96 -2.70 -27.72
CA LYS A 169 -13.57 -3.56 -26.67
C LYS A 169 -14.08 -4.91 -27.19
N SER A 170 -13.72 -5.29 -28.40
CA SER A 170 -14.18 -6.50 -29.10
C SER A 170 -13.34 -7.75 -28.79
N GLN A 171 -12.14 -7.58 -28.20
CA GLN A 171 -11.26 -8.66 -27.75
C GLN A 171 -11.39 -8.77 -26.23
N GLY A 172 -11.98 -9.85 -25.73
CA GLY A 172 -12.30 -10.02 -24.30
C GLY A 172 -11.07 -9.99 -23.38
N TYR A 173 -11.28 -9.51 -22.15
CA TYR A 173 -10.33 -9.44 -21.02
C TYR A 173 -9.06 -8.65 -21.34
N SER A 174 -9.21 -7.34 -21.51
CA SER A 174 -8.05 -6.46 -21.65
C SER A 174 -7.50 -6.05 -20.26
N PRO A 175 -6.18 -5.83 -20.11
CA PRO A 175 -5.56 -5.24 -18.92
C PRO A 175 -6.32 -4.05 -18.34
N GLU A 176 -6.83 -3.19 -19.22
CA GLU A 176 -7.52 -1.95 -18.89
C GLU A 176 -8.83 -2.23 -18.13
N GLU A 177 -9.60 -3.25 -18.53
CA GLU A 177 -10.81 -3.67 -17.82
C GLU A 177 -10.53 -4.08 -16.37
N MET A 178 -9.34 -4.61 -16.08
CA MET A 178 -8.94 -5.04 -14.74
C MET A 178 -8.52 -3.89 -13.83
N PHE A 179 -8.28 -2.72 -14.39
CA PHE A 179 -7.86 -1.53 -13.65
C PHE A 179 -8.82 -0.34 -13.84
N GLN A 180 -9.98 -0.58 -14.45
CA GLN A 180 -11.04 0.42 -14.57
C GLN A 180 -11.38 1.00 -13.20
N ASN A 181 -11.39 2.34 -13.14
CA ASN A 181 -11.65 3.10 -11.93
C ASN A 181 -10.66 2.81 -10.79
N MET A 182 -9.40 2.51 -11.10
CA MET A 182 -8.35 2.50 -10.08
C MET A 182 -7.70 3.87 -9.90
N TYR A 183 -7.53 4.23 -8.63
CA TYR A 183 -7.03 5.50 -8.17
C TYR A 183 -5.95 5.27 -7.12
N TRP A 184 -5.00 6.20 -7.07
CA TRP A 184 -4.17 6.42 -5.91
C TRP A 184 -4.95 7.28 -4.92
N HIS A 185 -5.05 6.80 -3.69
CA HIS A 185 -5.71 7.49 -2.60
C HIS A 185 -4.67 7.92 -1.60
N VAL A 186 -4.72 9.20 -1.27
CA VAL A 186 -3.79 9.77 -0.33
C VAL A 186 -4.51 10.72 0.60
N PHE A 187 -4.27 10.58 1.90
CA PHE A 187 -5.09 11.25 2.91
C PHE A 187 -4.44 12.47 3.55
N ASP A 188 -5.19 13.56 3.70
CA ASP A 188 -4.75 14.79 4.36
C ASP A 188 -5.75 15.22 5.45
N PHE A 189 -5.28 15.23 6.70
CA PHE A 189 -6.07 15.57 7.87
C PHE A 189 -5.57 16.83 8.56
N ALA A 190 -4.93 17.75 7.82
CA ALA A 190 -4.48 19.02 8.37
C ALA A 190 -5.59 19.73 9.18
N GLY A 191 -5.42 19.80 10.50
CA GLY A 191 -6.35 20.46 11.42
C GLY A 191 -7.50 19.60 11.96
N VAL A 192 -7.57 18.30 11.66
CA VAL A 192 -8.56 17.39 12.24
C VAL A 192 -8.04 16.84 13.58
N GLU A 193 -8.63 17.28 14.68
CA GLU A 193 -8.27 16.81 16.04
C GLU A 193 -9.08 15.59 16.47
N ASP A 194 -10.36 15.52 16.08
CA ASP A 194 -11.27 14.44 16.40
C ASP A 194 -11.82 13.84 15.09
N MET A 195 -11.53 12.57 14.85
CA MET A 195 -11.95 11.85 13.65
C MET A 195 -13.38 11.33 13.74
N ASP A 196 -13.93 11.19 14.95
CA ASP A 196 -15.27 10.64 15.13
C ASP A 196 -16.35 11.62 14.65
N ILE A 197 -16.03 12.92 14.55
CA ILE A 197 -16.92 13.93 13.96
C ILE A 197 -17.19 13.72 12.47
N LEU A 198 -16.29 12.98 11.79
CA LEU A 198 -16.40 12.70 10.36
C LEU A 198 -17.35 11.53 10.08
N LEU A 199 -17.68 10.74 11.11
CA LEU A 199 -18.58 9.60 10.95
C LEU A 199 -20.05 10.08 11.00
N PRO A 200 -20.90 9.66 10.06
CA PRO A 200 -22.34 9.93 10.15
C PRO A 200 -22.93 9.29 11.41
N SER A 201 -23.96 9.93 11.99
CA SER A 201 -24.60 9.47 13.23
C SER A 201 -25.12 8.02 13.10
N THR A 202 -24.72 7.15 14.02
CA THR A 202 -25.07 5.72 13.98
C THR A 202 -26.21 5.39 14.94
N GLU A 203 -27.46 5.50 14.51
CA GLU A 203 -28.54 4.78 15.18
C GLU A 203 -28.58 3.33 14.64
N ASN A 204 -28.19 2.37 15.51
CA ASN A 204 -28.18 0.90 15.33
C ASN A 204 -26.92 0.26 14.72
N CYS A 205 -25.89 0.04 15.56
CA CYS A 205 -24.83 -0.94 15.26
C CYS A 205 -24.94 -2.15 16.21
N PHE A 206 -25.11 -3.37 15.67
CA PHE A 206 -25.17 -4.63 16.43
C PHE A 206 -23.88 -5.45 16.30
N LYS A 207 -23.56 -6.22 17.36
CA LYS A 207 -22.37 -7.09 17.45
C LYS A 207 -22.48 -8.36 16.59
N TRP A 208 -21.32 -8.83 16.11
CA TRP A 208 -21.15 -10.01 15.26
C TRP A 208 -20.75 -11.29 16.01
N VAL A 209 -21.06 -12.43 15.36
CA VAL A 209 -20.72 -13.81 15.77
C VAL A 209 -19.68 -14.37 14.79
N ASP A 210 -18.69 -15.04 15.38
CA ASP A 210 -17.55 -15.68 14.75
C ASP A 210 -17.95 -16.96 13.99
N CYS A 211 -17.49 -17.10 12.75
CA CYS A 211 -17.69 -18.29 11.92
C CYS A 211 -16.33 -18.77 11.38
N SER A 212 -15.55 -19.42 12.23
CA SER A 212 -14.39 -20.19 11.80
C SER A 212 -14.64 -21.68 12.03
N THR A 213 -14.64 -22.47 10.95
CA THR A 213 -14.38 -23.92 11.01
C THR A 213 -13.31 -24.23 9.98
N SER A 214 -12.13 -24.65 10.45
CA SER A 214 -11.02 -25.10 9.62
C SER A 214 -10.94 -26.63 9.58
N TYR A 215 -10.64 -27.19 8.41
CA TYR A 215 -10.11 -28.55 8.29
C TYR A 215 -8.68 -28.48 7.73
N PRO A 216 -7.71 -29.24 8.27
CA PRO A 216 -6.36 -29.28 7.72
C PRO A 216 -6.35 -29.98 6.36
N TYR A 217 -5.93 -29.27 5.31
CA TYR A 217 -5.70 -29.81 3.96
C TYR A 217 -4.25 -30.28 3.82
N ARG A 218 -4.03 -31.41 3.13
CA ARG A 218 -2.72 -32.04 2.93
C ARG A 218 -2.53 -32.28 1.44
N MET A 219 -1.43 -31.79 0.86
CA MET A 219 -1.19 -31.87 -0.59
C MET A 219 -1.26 -33.31 -1.09
N ASP A 220 -1.91 -33.50 -2.23
CA ASP A 220 -1.96 -34.77 -2.96
C ASP A 220 -0.99 -34.79 -4.17
N GLU A 221 -0.95 -35.90 -4.92
CA GLU A 221 -0.07 -36.05 -6.08
C GLU A 221 -0.44 -35.15 -7.27
N GLU A 222 -1.68 -34.67 -7.34
CA GLU A 222 -2.15 -33.81 -8.42
C GLU A 222 -1.68 -32.36 -8.19
N ASP A 223 -1.66 -31.91 -6.92
CA ASP A 223 -1.09 -30.62 -6.51
C ASP A 223 0.39 -30.45 -6.92
N VAL A 224 1.17 -31.54 -6.91
CA VAL A 224 2.60 -31.52 -7.28
C VAL A 224 2.79 -31.22 -8.78
N LYS A 225 1.84 -31.64 -9.63
CA LYS A 225 1.87 -31.38 -11.08
C LYS A 225 1.37 -29.99 -11.44
N GLU A 226 0.48 -29.43 -10.62
CA GLU A 226 -0.11 -28.11 -10.86
C GLU A 226 0.85 -26.95 -10.56
N LEU A 227 1.78 -27.12 -9.61
CA LEU A 227 2.69 -26.04 -9.23
C LEU A 227 3.56 -25.51 -10.39
N PRO A 228 4.26 -26.34 -11.19
CA PRO A 228 5.04 -25.83 -12.32
C PRO A 228 4.18 -25.10 -13.37
N ARG A 229 2.94 -25.57 -13.60
CA ARG A 229 1.99 -24.91 -14.51
C ARG A 229 1.68 -23.51 -14.00
N LEU A 230 1.28 -23.40 -12.73
CA LEU A 230 0.91 -22.11 -12.13
C LEU A 230 2.09 -21.13 -12.09
N GLN A 231 3.30 -21.61 -11.76
CA GLN A 231 4.50 -20.78 -11.79
C GLN A 231 4.80 -20.26 -13.21
N HIS A 232 4.73 -21.14 -14.21
CA HIS A 232 4.92 -20.74 -15.60
C HIS A 232 3.88 -19.71 -16.06
N GLU A 233 2.61 -19.92 -15.72
CA GLU A 233 1.53 -18.98 -16.03
C GLU A 233 1.74 -17.62 -15.36
N MET A 234 2.25 -17.59 -14.12
CA MET A 234 2.62 -16.34 -13.46
C MET A 234 3.78 -15.63 -14.17
N GLU A 235 4.82 -16.35 -14.58
CA GLU A 235 5.96 -15.78 -15.32
C GLU A 235 5.51 -15.15 -16.65
N VAL A 236 4.67 -15.86 -17.41
CA VAL A 236 4.08 -15.34 -18.66
C VAL A 236 3.25 -14.10 -18.38
N THR A 237 2.38 -14.13 -17.36
CA THR A 237 1.54 -12.97 -17.00
C THR A 237 2.38 -11.75 -16.62
N ILE A 238 3.49 -11.94 -15.89
CA ILE A 238 4.42 -10.85 -15.53
C ILE A 238 5.09 -10.28 -16.77
N MET A 239 5.51 -11.13 -17.70
CA MET A 239 6.14 -10.70 -18.95
C MET A 239 5.16 -9.91 -19.82
N ASP A 240 3.97 -10.46 -20.07
CA ASP A 240 2.93 -9.83 -20.89
C ASP A 240 2.52 -8.46 -20.31
N LEU A 241 2.32 -8.37 -19.00
CA LEU A 241 2.00 -7.11 -18.34
C LEU A 241 3.16 -6.12 -18.42
N ARG A 242 4.42 -6.56 -18.24
CA ARG A 242 5.59 -5.68 -18.30
C ARG A 242 5.74 -5.02 -19.67
N GLU A 243 5.36 -5.71 -20.74
CA GLU A 243 5.40 -5.21 -22.12
C GLU A 243 4.11 -4.49 -22.55
N SER A 244 3.06 -4.54 -21.71
CA SER A 244 1.80 -3.86 -22.02
C SER A 244 1.94 -2.34 -22.01
N GLU A 245 1.24 -1.68 -22.94
CA GLU A 245 1.14 -0.21 -22.98
C GLU A 245 0.57 0.33 -21.67
N TYR A 246 -0.35 -0.41 -21.05
CA TYR A 246 -0.94 -0.09 -19.75
C TYR A 246 0.13 0.08 -18.65
N TYR A 247 1.01 -0.92 -18.46
CA TYR A 247 2.05 -0.84 -17.42
C TYR A 247 3.09 0.24 -17.72
N LEU A 248 3.47 0.39 -18.99
CA LEU A 248 4.43 1.41 -19.41
C LEU A 248 3.89 2.81 -19.11
N LYS A 249 2.62 3.08 -19.45
CA LYS A 249 1.99 4.36 -19.16
C LYS A 249 1.88 4.62 -17.67
N LEU A 250 1.40 3.65 -16.88
CA LEU A 250 1.35 3.80 -15.42
C LEU A 250 2.72 4.14 -14.83
N ARG A 251 3.78 3.43 -15.26
CA ARG A 251 5.13 3.70 -14.80
C ARG A 251 5.55 5.13 -15.17
N ASP A 252 5.19 5.59 -16.35
CA ASP A 252 5.47 6.95 -16.82
C ASP A 252 4.65 7.99 -16.03
N ASP A 253 3.39 7.70 -15.67
CA ASP A 253 2.53 8.54 -14.82
C ASP A 253 3.09 8.63 -13.39
N LEU A 254 3.53 7.51 -12.81
CA LEU A 254 4.23 7.48 -11.52
C LEU A 254 5.51 8.32 -11.53
N ASN A 255 6.17 8.44 -12.67
CA ASN A 255 7.35 9.27 -12.85
C ASN A 255 7.02 10.74 -13.15
N GLY A 256 5.90 10.98 -13.85
CA GLY A 256 5.47 12.29 -14.35
C GLY A 256 4.60 13.08 -13.38
N ASP A 257 3.81 12.43 -12.54
CA ASP A 257 2.90 13.08 -11.60
C ASP A 257 3.68 13.64 -10.40
N GLN A 258 3.88 14.95 -10.42
CA GLN A 258 4.60 15.67 -9.37
C GLN A 258 3.87 15.60 -8.02
N LEU A 259 2.53 15.61 -8.02
CA LEU A 259 1.73 15.57 -6.81
C LEU A 259 1.87 14.21 -6.14
N LEU A 260 1.61 13.12 -6.86
CA LEU A 260 1.75 11.75 -6.37
C LEU A 260 3.16 11.50 -5.82
N ARG A 261 4.20 11.91 -6.58
CA ARG A 261 5.59 11.76 -6.14
C ARG A 261 5.91 12.56 -4.89
N SER A 262 5.43 13.80 -4.80
CA SER A 262 5.64 14.64 -3.62
C SER A 262 5.00 14.00 -2.39
N GLU A 263 3.86 13.37 -2.58
CA GLU A 263 3.01 12.87 -1.51
C GLU A 263 3.44 11.48 -1.03
N ILE A 264 3.96 10.64 -1.94
CA ILE A 264 4.72 9.42 -1.61
C ILE A 264 6.01 9.78 -0.87
N SER A 265 6.77 10.77 -1.38
CA SER A 265 8.02 11.20 -0.76
C SER A 265 7.81 11.76 0.65
N ARG A 266 6.73 12.53 0.84
CA ARG A 266 6.32 13.07 2.15
C ARG A 266 6.04 11.94 3.14
N ARG A 267 5.35 10.89 2.71
CA ARG A 267 4.93 9.74 3.55
C ARG A 267 6.06 8.81 3.92
N ILE A 268 6.83 8.37 2.93
CA ILE A 268 7.96 7.48 3.19
C ILE A 268 9.02 8.18 4.06
N GLY A 269 8.99 9.51 4.07
CA GLY A 269 10.01 10.36 4.65
C GLY A 269 11.26 10.36 3.77
N SER A 270 11.93 11.51 3.68
CA SER A 270 13.36 11.47 3.46
C SER A 270 13.94 10.70 4.64
N LYS A 271 14.59 9.56 4.42
CA LYS A 271 15.39 8.90 5.46
C LYS A 271 16.60 9.79 5.77
N GLU A 272 16.37 10.93 6.38
CA GLU A 272 17.43 11.76 6.94
C GLU A 272 17.96 11.02 8.17
N HIS A 273 19.14 10.43 8.02
CA HIS A 273 19.80 9.77 9.12
C HIS A 273 20.44 10.84 10.00
N VAL A 274 19.81 11.15 11.13
CA VAL A 274 20.39 12.02 12.15
C VAL A 274 21.33 11.19 13.02
N GLN A 275 22.62 11.51 13.03
CA GLN A 275 23.60 10.85 13.89
C GLN A 275 24.36 11.86 14.76
N MET A 276 24.71 11.44 15.96
CA MET A 276 25.51 12.24 16.88
C MET A 276 26.86 11.57 17.13
N GLY A 277 27.93 12.34 17.03
CA GLY A 277 29.30 11.89 17.28
C GLY A 277 30.07 11.46 16.01
N GLY A 278 31.31 11.94 15.90
CA GLY A 278 32.15 11.80 14.70
C GLY A 278 32.57 10.37 14.34
N MET A 279 32.72 9.46 15.32
CA MET A 279 33.09 8.06 15.05
C MET A 279 31.90 7.24 14.54
N THR A 280 30.72 7.40 15.16
CA THR A 280 29.48 6.71 14.76
C THR A 280 29.05 7.11 13.35
N SER A 281 29.25 8.38 12.99
CA SER A 281 28.94 8.90 11.66
C SER A 281 29.86 8.45 10.55
N LEU A 282 31.15 8.32 10.85
CA LEU A 282 32.12 7.83 9.89
C LEU A 282 31.87 6.35 9.61
N ASP A 283 31.57 5.57 10.65
CA ASP A 283 31.24 4.16 10.53
C ASP A 283 29.92 3.94 9.76
N LEU A 284 28.86 4.72 10.02
CA LEU A 284 27.65 4.61 9.20
C LEU A 284 27.93 4.98 7.74
N ALA A 285 28.58 6.13 7.49
CA ALA A 285 28.84 6.60 6.14
C ALA A 285 29.70 5.62 5.34
N THR A 286 30.77 5.08 5.95
CA THR A 286 31.74 4.23 5.23
C THR A 286 31.43 2.74 5.28
N LYS A 287 30.94 2.21 6.41
CA LYS A 287 30.69 0.76 6.57
C LYS A 287 29.26 0.37 6.24
N ALA A 288 28.27 1.16 6.64
CA ALA A 288 26.85 0.82 6.41
C ALA A 288 26.35 1.31 5.05
N LEU A 289 26.68 2.56 4.68
CA LEU A 289 26.21 3.20 3.44
C LEU A 289 27.22 3.13 2.28
N GLN A 290 28.43 2.60 2.53
CA GLN A 290 29.52 2.46 1.54
C GLN A 290 29.88 3.77 0.81
N ALA A 291 29.56 4.92 1.38
CA ALA A 291 29.74 6.21 0.74
C ALA A 291 31.24 6.52 0.56
N LYS A 292 31.64 6.77 -0.69
CA LYS A 292 33.03 7.12 -1.03
C LYS A 292 33.28 8.64 -1.00
N ARG A 293 32.23 9.45 -1.11
CA ARG A 293 32.29 10.92 -1.07
C ARG A 293 31.12 11.49 -0.29
N ALA A 294 31.35 12.63 0.34
CA ALA A 294 30.34 13.44 0.99
C ALA A 294 30.52 14.91 0.56
N LYS A 295 29.42 15.59 0.25
CA LYS A 295 29.40 17.02 -0.09
C LYS A 295 28.60 17.77 0.97
N VAL A 296 29.17 18.82 1.55
CA VAL A 296 28.40 19.73 2.40
C VAL A 296 27.41 20.49 1.53
N ILE A 297 26.12 20.36 1.83
CA ILE A 297 25.03 21.04 1.11
C ILE A 297 24.42 22.19 1.90
N GLY A 298 24.73 22.28 3.20
CA GLY A 298 24.23 23.34 4.06
C GLY A 298 24.58 23.10 5.52
N HIS A 299 23.91 23.83 6.39
CA HIS A 299 24.01 23.67 7.84
C HIS A 299 22.60 23.67 8.44
N ALA A 300 22.30 22.70 9.30
CA ALA A 300 21.03 22.67 10.02
C ALA A 300 21.02 23.70 11.18
N LEU A 301 22.18 23.89 11.80
CA LEU A 301 22.47 24.87 12.86
C LEU A 301 23.94 25.30 12.75
N ALA A 302 24.33 26.39 13.42
CA ALA A 302 25.73 26.80 13.50
C ALA A 302 26.61 25.66 14.07
N GLY A 303 27.54 25.15 13.26
CA GLY A 303 28.40 24.02 13.63
C GLY A 303 27.83 22.63 13.34
N VAL A 304 26.64 22.52 12.73
CA VAL A 304 25.99 21.25 12.36
C VAL A 304 25.84 21.17 10.83
N PRO A 305 26.84 20.66 10.10
CA PRO A 305 26.79 20.55 8.64
C PRO A 305 25.81 19.46 8.16
N LEU A 306 25.13 19.74 7.06
CA LEU A 306 24.30 18.81 6.30
C LEU A 306 25.12 18.25 5.14
N TRP A 307 25.20 16.93 5.05
CA TRP A 307 26.00 16.24 4.05
C TRP A 307 25.12 15.45 3.09
N GLN A 308 25.40 15.57 1.79
CA GLN A 308 24.91 14.68 0.75
C GLN A 308 25.97 13.61 0.48
N LEU A 309 25.63 12.33 0.66
CA LEU A 309 26.51 11.21 0.37
C LEU A 309 26.39 10.77 -1.10
N GLY A 310 27.49 10.25 -1.68
CA GLY A 310 27.48 9.76 -3.05
C GLY A 310 28.51 8.67 -3.34
N ASN A 311 28.21 7.84 -4.34
CA ASN A 311 29.07 6.78 -4.86
C ASN A 311 29.72 7.15 -6.19
N VAL A 312 30.85 6.52 -6.51
CA VAL A 312 31.57 6.77 -7.77
C VAL A 312 30.81 6.10 -8.91
N GLY A 313 30.12 6.89 -9.74
CA GLY A 313 29.48 6.45 -10.98
C GLY A 313 28.00 6.82 -11.14
N ASP A 314 27.31 7.19 -10.05
CA ASP A 314 25.89 7.52 -10.10
C ASP A 314 25.64 9.03 -10.17
N ASN A 315 25.04 9.48 -11.27
CA ASN A 315 24.47 10.84 -11.39
C ASN A 315 23.11 10.96 -10.66
N ASN A 316 22.57 9.84 -10.14
CA ASN A 316 21.31 9.76 -9.37
C ASN A 316 21.57 9.29 -7.93
N ALA A 317 22.55 9.87 -7.24
CA ALA A 317 22.83 9.51 -5.85
C ALA A 317 21.58 9.74 -4.96
N LEU A 318 21.09 8.64 -4.36
CA LEU A 318 20.13 8.62 -3.26
C LEU A 318 20.45 9.76 -2.29
N THR A 319 19.48 10.65 -2.07
CA THR A 319 19.58 11.83 -1.21
C THR A 319 19.52 11.40 0.26
N ASP A 320 20.54 10.70 0.72
CA ASP A 320 20.76 10.47 2.14
C ASP A 320 21.43 11.71 2.72
N VAL A 321 20.64 12.55 3.40
CA VAL A 321 21.14 13.70 4.17
C VAL A 321 21.53 13.20 5.56
N VAL A 322 22.83 13.28 5.87
CA VAL A 322 23.35 12.93 7.20
C VAL A 322 23.53 14.20 8.03
N LYS A 323 22.85 14.27 9.18
CA LYS A 323 22.99 15.35 10.18
C LYS A 323 23.97 14.91 11.25
N LEU A 324 24.99 15.72 11.55
CA LEU A 324 26.01 15.42 12.56
C LEU A 324 25.93 16.33 13.77
N GLY A 325 25.36 15.82 14.86
CA GLY A 325 25.35 16.49 16.16
C GLY A 325 26.73 16.43 16.82
N LEU A 326 27.23 17.59 17.25
CA LEU A 326 28.35 17.70 18.18
C LEU A 326 28.00 16.96 19.48
N THR A 327 28.99 16.33 20.10
CA THR A 327 28.82 15.64 21.38
C THR A 327 28.31 16.61 22.46
N LEU A 328 27.41 16.13 23.33
CA LEU A 328 26.84 16.87 24.48
C LEU A 328 27.91 17.56 25.35
N LEU A 329 29.16 17.08 25.33
CA LEU A 329 30.30 17.67 26.03
C LEU A 329 30.69 19.06 25.49
N ASP A 330 30.56 19.32 24.19
CA ASP A 330 30.93 20.61 23.59
C ASP A 330 29.87 21.69 23.83
N PHE A 331 28.62 21.28 24.08
CA PHE A 331 27.52 22.18 24.39
C PHE A 331 27.59 22.72 25.82
N GLN A 332 28.11 21.94 26.78
CA GLN A 332 28.29 22.39 28.16
C GLN A 332 29.43 23.39 28.36
N GLN A 333 30.45 23.42 27.49
CA GLN A 333 31.53 24.41 27.60
C GLN A 333 31.17 25.79 27.04
N LYS A 334 30.17 25.88 26.14
CA LYS A 334 29.76 27.17 25.56
C LYS A 334 28.71 27.94 26.37
N ILE A 335 28.00 27.29 27.29
CA ILE A 335 27.02 27.96 28.17
C ILE A 335 27.68 28.64 29.39
N PHE A 336 28.97 28.39 29.65
CA PHE A 336 29.71 29.07 30.74
C PHE A 336 30.39 30.39 30.34
N PHE A 337 30.25 30.87 29.11
CA PHE A 337 30.83 32.15 28.65
C PHE A 337 29.91 32.98 27.74
N LEU A 338 28.58 32.96 27.99
CA LEU A 338 27.64 33.96 27.45
C LEU A 338 26.73 34.49 28.55
#